data_AF-R7D4D9-F1
#
_entry.id   AF-R7D4D9-F1
#
_cell.length_a   1.000
_cell.length_b   1.000
_cell.length_c   1.000
_cell.angle_alpha   90.00
_cell.angle_beta   90.00
_cell.angle_gamma   90.00
#
_symmetry.space_group_name_H-M   'P 1'
#
loop_
_entity.id
_entity.type
_entity.pdbx_description
1 polymer ?
#
loop_
_entity_poly.entity_id
_entity_poly.type
_entity_poly.pdbx_seq_one_letter_code
_entity_poly.pdbx_strand_id
1 'polypeptide(L)'
;MQTLTEKDRKRILRYCICPKVAMAALIMAFVLPFLILPFEMIDDMVFHHKGFQQTGMFCALALTVIEVVIFCYCALAPRLGMRSKKGRELQSKLAVAQSEQDRSAQIAGVLGTQAAACMLKRSNNESARNLGDAAEVAAAIGAVATAAEVLDETYANAKAMAAASGMPIPSAKKWIVALVALPLALMFGAYIPQLVQGSNEMQANARAAAEQISLAQKALEPVCEYVSADDPHERYQDYGYHVRGYLHKGDSDSRSTYVYLDFDTKGTLTGVSYTAEIDPGLSLEDNLARAEQDFETLCAPMPNMNVKTLNPELMAPHGIPNEFKEAFLNGSIYDTVSIKMSDSPIKAYCSFDTEPEEEFDEYTHPRIYLMLAGKAH
;
A
#
# COMPACT_ATOMS: atom_id res chain seq x y z
N MET A 1 -64.24 6.98 23.37
CA MET A 1 -62.84 6.94 22.89
C MET A 1 -61.95 7.59 23.94
N GLN A 2 -61.15 6.81 24.68
CA GLN A 2 -60.16 7.41 25.59
C GLN A 2 -58.98 7.96 24.78
N THR A 3 -58.58 9.19 25.08
CA THR A 3 -57.55 9.94 24.38
C THR A 3 -56.15 9.38 24.70
N LEU A 4 -55.35 9.13 23.66
CA LEU A 4 -53.94 8.74 23.79
C LEU A 4 -53.15 9.82 24.56
N THR A 5 -52.27 9.42 25.47
CA THR A 5 -51.41 10.39 26.14
C THR A 5 -50.33 10.92 25.18
N GLU A 6 -49.86 12.15 25.41
CA GLU A 6 -48.78 12.75 24.59
C GLU A 6 -47.49 11.91 24.62
N LYS A 7 -47.23 11.21 25.74
CA LYS A 7 -46.10 10.29 25.90
C LYS A 7 -46.22 9.06 24.98
N ASP A 8 -47.43 8.51 24.85
CA ASP A 8 -47.68 7.36 23.97
C ASP A 8 -47.56 7.75 22.49
N ARG A 9 -48.07 8.94 22.13
CA ARG A 9 -47.89 9.55 20.81
C ARG A 9 -46.42 9.72 20.45
N LYS A 10 -45.62 10.33 21.31
CA LYS A 10 -44.16 10.50 21.08
C LYS A 10 -43.45 9.15 20.93
N ARG A 11 -43.88 8.12 21.67
CA ARG A 11 -43.30 6.77 21.61
C ARG A 11 -43.59 6.07 20.28
N ILE A 12 -44.84 6.09 19.81
CA ILE A 12 -45.22 5.51 18.50
C ILE A 12 -44.47 6.20 17.35
N LEU A 13 -44.36 7.53 17.39
CA LEU A 13 -43.64 8.28 16.35
C LEU A 13 -42.14 7.94 16.33
N ARG A 14 -41.51 7.74 17.49
CA ARG A 14 -40.13 7.22 17.57
C ARG A 14 -39.99 5.84 16.96
N TYR A 15 -40.95 4.93 17.21
CA TYR A 15 -40.94 3.59 16.62
C TYR A 15 -41.11 3.60 15.09
N CYS A 16 -41.67 4.67 14.51
CA CYS A 16 -41.69 4.85 13.07
C CYS A 16 -40.36 5.37 12.48
N ILE A 17 -39.51 6.03 13.28
CA ILE A 17 -38.22 6.59 12.85
C ILE A 17 -37.10 5.55 13.05
N CYS A 18 -37.08 4.91 14.23
CA CYS A 18 -35.98 4.04 14.66
C CYS A 18 -35.61 2.95 13.64
N PRO A 19 -36.54 2.21 13.01
CA PRO A 19 -36.15 1.18 12.04
C PRO A 19 -35.42 1.73 10.82
N LYS A 20 -35.78 2.92 10.34
CA LYS A 20 -35.10 3.57 9.20
C LYS A 20 -33.69 4.06 9.59
N VAL A 21 -33.54 4.57 10.80
CA VAL A 21 -32.23 4.96 11.35
C VAL A 21 -31.36 3.72 11.60
N ALA A 22 -31.94 2.64 12.11
CA ALA A 22 -31.26 1.37 12.32
C ALA A 22 -30.70 0.81 11.00
N MET A 23 -31.50 0.84 9.93
CA MET A 23 -31.01 0.38 8.61
C MET A 23 -29.81 1.22 8.14
N ALA A 24 -29.90 2.55 8.24
CA ALA A 24 -28.80 3.43 7.86
C ALA A 24 -27.55 3.17 8.71
N ALA A 25 -27.70 2.96 10.02
CA ALA A 25 -26.59 2.63 10.91
C ALA A 25 -25.94 1.29 10.55
N LEU A 26 -26.77 0.27 10.24
CA LEU A 26 -26.28 -1.03 9.80
C LEU A 26 -25.45 -0.91 8.53
N ILE A 27 -25.95 -0.17 7.53
CA ILE A 27 -25.21 0.06 6.27
C ILE A 27 -23.89 0.78 6.56
N MET A 28 -23.91 1.85 7.38
CA MET A 28 -22.69 2.61 7.72
C MET A 28 -21.66 1.78 8.46
N ALA A 29 -22.07 0.83 9.31
CA ALA A 29 -21.17 -0.10 9.98
C ALA A 29 -20.39 -1.01 9.01
N PHE A 30 -20.87 -1.22 7.78
CA PHE A 30 -20.11 -1.91 6.73
C PHE A 30 -19.32 -0.95 5.84
N VAL A 31 -19.87 0.23 5.55
CA VAL A 31 -19.21 1.23 4.70
C VAL A 31 -17.94 1.78 5.34
N LEU A 32 -17.96 2.09 6.64
CA LEU A 32 -16.84 2.74 7.32
C LEU A 32 -15.55 1.89 7.32
N PRO A 33 -15.57 0.59 7.67
CA PRO A 33 -14.38 -0.26 7.53
C PRO A 33 -13.96 -0.44 6.08
N PHE A 34 -14.91 -0.53 5.15
CA PHE A 34 -14.60 -0.71 3.73
C PHE A 34 -13.86 0.50 3.15
N LEU A 35 -14.16 1.72 3.62
CA LEU A 35 -13.49 2.94 3.20
C LEU A 35 -12.01 3.01 3.61
N ILE A 36 -11.55 2.21 4.57
CA ILE A 36 -10.12 2.11 4.90
C ILE A 36 -9.33 1.69 3.66
N LEU A 37 -9.83 0.70 2.91
CA LEU A 37 -9.13 0.12 1.75
C LEU A 37 -8.70 1.18 0.71
N PRO A 38 -9.60 2.01 0.14
CA PRO A 38 -9.18 3.01 -0.84
C PRO A 38 -8.25 4.07 -0.25
N PHE A 39 -8.35 4.42 1.04
CA PHE A 39 -7.40 5.37 1.64
C PHE A 39 -6.00 4.79 1.75
N GLU A 40 -5.86 3.55 2.23
CA GLU A 40 -4.56 2.87 2.31
C GLU A 40 -3.99 2.62 0.90
N MET A 41 -4.83 2.31 -0.08
CA MET A 41 -4.40 2.18 -1.48
C MET A 41 -3.87 3.50 -2.06
N ILE A 42 -4.51 4.62 -1.76
CA ILE A 42 -4.03 5.95 -2.18
C ILE A 42 -2.70 6.25 -1.50
N ASP A 43 -2.58 5.95 -0.20
CA ASP A 43 -1.35 6.21 0.55
C ASP A 43 -0.16 5.39 0.03
N ASP A 44 -0.36 4.11 -0.22
CA ASP A 44 0.66 3.22 -0.80
C ASP A 44 1.02 3.61 -2.24
N MET A 45 0.01 3.87 -3.09
CA MET A 45 0.24 4.17 -4.51
C MET A 45 0.87 5.55 -4.73
N VAL A 46 0.48 6.56 -3.93
CA VAL A 46 0.89 7.95 -4.15
C VAL A 46 2.10 8.32 -3.31
N PHE A 47 2.18 7.84 -2.07
CA PHE A 47 3.23 8.25 -1.12
C PHE A 47 4.21 7.13 -0.76
N HIS A 48 3.98 5.89 -1.23
CA HIS A 48 4.87 4.74 -1.04
C HIS A 48 5.12 4.37 0.42
N HIS A 49 4.17 4.71 1.31
CA HIS A 49 4.21 4.31 2.71
C HIS A 49 3.79 2.85 2.85
N LYS A 50 4.73 1.99 3.25
CA LYS A 50 4.45 0.57 3.53
C LYS A 50 3.91 0.40 4.95
N GLY A 51 2.59 0.42 5.12
CA GLY A 51 1.95 0.06 6.38
C GLY A 51 0.52 0.62 6.53
N PHE A 52 -0.27 -0.01 7.41
CA PHE A 52 -1.62 0.47 7.71
C PHE A 52 -1.59 1.67 8.67
N GLN A 53 -2.33 2.72 8.34
CA GLN A 53 -2.46 3.87 9.24
C GLN A 53 -3.24 3.48 10.51
N GLN A 54 -2.55 3.47 11.65
CA GLN A 54 -3.17 3.14 12.94
C GLN A 54 -4.29 4.11 13.30
N THR A 55 -4.10 5.42 13.13
CA THR A 55 -5.08 6.45 13.53
C THR A 55 -6.38 6.37 12.73
N GLY A 56 -6.31 6.30 11.40
CA GLY A 56 -7.48 6.18 10.53
C GLY A 56 -8.22 4.87 10.73
N MET A 57 -7.49 3.76 10.88
CA MET A 57 -8.06 2.45 11.21
C MET A 57 -8.79 2.49 12.56
N PHE A 58 -8.18 3.01 13.63
CA PHE A 58 -8.84 3.11 14.94
C PHE A 58 -10.06 4.05 14.90
N CYS A 59 -10.00 5.14 14.13
CA CYS A 59 -11.13 6.03 13.91
C CYS A 59 -12.29 5.30 13.22
N ALA A 60 -12.03 4.58 12.13
CA ALA A 60 -13.04 3.77 11.43
C ALA A 60 -13.65 2.71 12.34
N LEU A 61 -12.83 1.99 13.09
CA LEU A 61 -13.29 0.96 14.02
C LEU A 61 -14.15 1.57 15.14
N ALA A 62 -13.73 2.69 15.73
CA ALA A 62 -14.49 3.38 16.76
C ALA A 62 -15.85 3.86 16.23
N LEU A 63 -15.89 4.47 15.05
CA LEU A 63 -17.13 4.90 14.41
C LEU A 63 -18.03 3.71 14.06
N THR A 64 -17.45 2.60 13.60
CA THR A 64 -18.19 1.35 13.34
C THR A 64 -18.85 0.80 14.59
N VAL A 65 -18.13 0.79 15.73
CA VAL A 65 -18.71 0.39 17.02
C VAL A 65 -19.87 1.30 17.41
N ILE A 66 -19.74 2.61 17.22
CA ILE A 66 -20.81 3.57 17.49
C ILE A 66 -22.04 3.27 16.62
N GLU A 67 -21.85 3.02 15.32
CA GLU A 67 -22.94 2.67 14.40
C GLU A 67 -23.64 1.36 14.81
N VAL A 68 -22.89 0.34 15.20
CA VAL A 68 -23.45 -0.93 15.70
C VAL A 68 -24.28 -0.71 16.98
N VAL A 69 -23.82 0.15 17.90
CA VAL A 69 -24.58 0.49 19.12
C VAL A 69 -25.87 1.22 18.75
N ILE A 70 -25.83 2.17 17.82
CA ILE A 70 -27.00 2.91 17.34
C ILE A 70 -27.99 1.96 16.66
N PHE A 71 -27.51 1.06 15.80
CA PHE A 71 -28.31 0.01 15.16
C PHE A 71 -29.00 -0.86 16.20
N CYS A 72 -28.26 -1.42 17.16
CA CYS A 72 -28.81 -2.28 18.21
C CYS A 72 -29.89 -1.56 19.02
N TYR A 73 -29.64 -0.31 19.42
CA TYR A 73 -30.62 0.50 20.15
C TYR A 73 -31.89 0.73 19.31
N CYS A 74 -31.74 1.16 18.06
CA CYS A 74 -32.85 1.52 17.19
C CYS A 74 -33.64 0.30 16.69
N ALA A 75 -33.02 -0.87 16.59
CA ALA A 75 -33.68 -2.12 16.23
C ALA A 75 -34.46 -2.72 17.43
N LEU A 76 -33.87 -2.70 18.63
CA LEU A 76 -34.45 -3.36 19.81
C LEU A 76 -35.49 -2.49 20.53
N ALA A 77 -35.29 -1.18 20.63
CA ALA A 77 -36.18 -0.31 21.40
C ALA A 77 -37.64 -0.32 20.90
N PRO A 78 -37.94 -0.29 19.58
CA PRO A 78 -39.30 -0.46 19.08
C PRO A 78 -39.86 -1.84 19.37
N ARG A 79 -39.07 -2.90 19.13
CA ARG A 79 -39.53 -4.28 19.24
C ARG A 79 -39.86 -4.66 20.69
N LEU A 80 -38.97 -4.37 21.62
CA LEU A 80 -39.20 -4.60 23.05
C LEU A 80 -40.31 -3.68 23.59
N GLY A 81 -40.36 -2.45 23.10
CA GLY A 81 -41.39 -1.48 23.44
C GLY A 81 -42.80 -1.95 23.08
N MET A 82 -42.99 -2.41 21.86
CA MET A 82 -44.28 -2.93 21.36
C MET A 82 -44.66 -4.25 22.03
N ARG A 83 -43.69 -5.12 22.36
CA ARG A 83 -43.94 -6.40 23.05
C ARG A 83 -44.16 -6.27 24.56
N SER A 84 -43.83 -5.13 25.16
CA SER A 84 -44.06 -4.88 26.58
C SER A 84 -45.56 -4.92 26.93
N LYS A 85 -45.89 -5.17 28.21
CA LYS A 85 -47.30 -5.18 28.68
C LYS A 85 -48.06 -3.91 28.26
N LYS A 86 -47.44 -2.75 28.41
CA LYS A 86 -47.99 -1.44 28.01
C LYS A 86 -48.14 -1.32 26.48
N GLY A 87 -47.22 -1.89 25.71
CA GLY A 87 -47.30 -1.93 24.25
C GLY A 87 -48.46 -2.80 23.75
N ARG A 88 -48.64 -3.99 24.34
CA ARG A 88 -49.75 -4.89 24.04
C ARG A 88 -51.11 -4.31 24.43
N GLU A 89 -51.20 -3.63 25.57
CA GLU A 89 -52.40 -2.88 25.96
C GLU A 89 -52.72 -1.74 24.99
N LEU A 90 -51.70 -1.07 24.45
CA LEU A 90 -51.88 -0.01 23.46
C LEU A 90 -52.36 -0.58 22.11
N GLN A 91 -51.81 -1.72 21.70
CA GLN A 91 -52.24 -2.46 20.51
C GLN A 91 -53.69 -2.92 20.59
N SER A 92 -54.08 -3.52 21.74
CA SER A 92 -55.46 -3.98 21.94
C SER A 92 -56.46 -2.82 21.97
N LYS A 93 -56.08 -1.69 22.57
CA LYS A 93 -56.88 -0.45 22.56
C LYS A 93 -57.07 0.13 21.16
N LEU A 94 -56.08 -0.01 20.28
CA LEU A 94 -56.11 0.51 18.91
C LEU A 94 -56.69 -0.49 17.90
N ALA A 95 -57.03 -1.73 18.32
CA ALA A 95 -57.51 -2.81 17.46
C ALA A 95 -56.61 -3.08 16.23
N VAL A 96 -55.28 -2.93 16.40
CA VAL A 96 -54.31 -3.13 15.31
C VAL A 96 -53.72 -4.54 15.36
N ALA A 97 -53.97 -5.34 14.33
CA ALA A 97 -53.26 -6.60 14.12
C ALA A 97 -51.78 -6.34 13.81
N GLN A 98 -50.88 -7.11 14.43
CA GLN A 98 -49.44 -7.06 14.16
C GLN A 98 -49.06 -8.23 13.26
N SER A 99 -48.19 -7.99 12.29
CA SER A 99 -47.47 -9.08 11.63
C SER A 99 -46.32 -9.50 12.54
N GLU A 100 -46.27 -10.77 12.93
CA GLU A 100 -45.07 -11.39 13.47
C GLU A 100 -44.78 -12.66 12.66
N GLN A 101 -43.89 -12.57 11.68
CA GLN A 101 -43.42 -13.72 10.94
C GLN A 101 -42.43 -14.55 11.77
N ASP A 102 -42.57 -15.88 11.72
CA ASP A 102 -41.58 -16.78 12.31
C ASP A 102 -40.32 -16.80 11.43
N ARG A 103 -39.26 -16.17 11.91
CA ARG A 103 -37.96 -16.08 11.24
C ARG A 103 -36.93 -17.04 11.83
N SER A 104 -37.35 -17.96 12.69
CA SER A 104 -36.44 -18.88 13.40
C SER A 104 -35.62 -19.73 12.42
N ALA A 105 -36.22 -20.17 11.32
CA ALA A 105 -35.53 -20.92 10.26
C ALA A 105 -34.50 -20.09 9.50
N GLN A 106 -34.81 -18.83 9.16
CA GLN A 106 -33.86 -17.91 8.50
C GLN A 106 -32.66 -17.63 9.41
N ILE A 107 -32.91 -17.33 10.69
CA ILE A 107 -31.88 -17.06 11.69
C ILE A 107 -31.01 -18.30 11.93
N ALA A 108 -31.63 -19.48 12.06
CA ALA A 108 -30.91 -20.74 12.20
C ALA A 108 -30.05 -21.06 10.97
N GLY A 109 -30.55 -20.78 9.77
CA GLY A 109 -29.80 -20.93 8.52
C GLY A 109 -28.54 -20.05 8.47
N VAL A 110 -28.66 -18.77 8.85
CA VAL A 110 -27.52 -17.84 8.93
C VAL A 110 -26.49 -18.31 9.97
N LEU A 111 -26.94 -18.65 11.19
CA LEU A 111 -26.07 -19.12 12.26
C LEU A 111 -25.39 -20.45 11.93
N GLY A 112 -26.11 -21.38 11.30
CA GLY A 112 -25.57 -22.65 10.83
C GLY A 112 -24.52 -22.46 9.74
N THR A 113 -24.76 -21.55 8.80
CA THR A 113 -23.80 -21.19 7.75
C THR A 113 -22.54 -20.55 8.33
N GLN A 114 -22.67 -19.65 9.31
CA GLN A 114 -21.54 -19.05 10.00
C GLN A 114 -20.72 -20.07 10.80
N ALA A 115 -21.39 -20.99 11.50
CA ALA A 115 -20.72 -22.07 12.23
C ALA A 115 -19.95 -23.00 11.27
N ALA A 116 -20.57 -23.37 10.13
CA ALA A 116 -19.92 -24.14 9.09
C ALA A 116 -18.71 -23.40 8.49
N ALA A 117 -18.83 -22.09 8.24
CA ALA A 117 -17.72 -21.26 7.77
C ALA A 117 -16.52 -21.30 8.73
N CYS A 118 -16.75 -21.08 10.03
CA CYS A 118 -15.70 -21.18 11.05
C CYS A 118 -15.03 -22.57 11.12
N MET A 119 -15.79 -23.65 10.96
CA MET A 119 -15.24 -25.00 10.93
C MET A 119 -14.40 -25.25 9.68
N LEU A 120 -14.89 -24.83 8.51
CA LEU A 120 -14.24 -25.00 7.21
C LEU A 120 -12.94 -24.19 7.10
N LYS A 121 -12.92 -22.96 7.65
CA LYS A 121 -11.70 -22.12 7.72
C LYS A 121 -10.57 -22.73 8.54
N ARG A 122 -10.89 -23.62 9.48
CA ARG A 122 -9.90 -24.34 10.32
C ARG A 122 -9.39 -25.63 9.70
N SER A 123 -9.85 -25.98 8.50
CA SER A 123 -9.42 -27.20 7.79
C SER A 123 -8.02 -27.05 7.21
N ASN A 124 -7.26 -28.14 7.17
CA ASN A 124 -5.97 -28.20 6.46
C ASN A 124 -6.14 -28.33 4.93
N ASN A 125 -7.37 -28.50 4.43
CA ASN A 125 -7.65 -28.61 3.01
C ASN A 125 -7.97 -27.22 2.42
N GLU A 126 -7.26 -26.84 1.36
CA GLU A 126 -7.41 -25.54 0.69
C GLU A 126 -8.82 -25.31 0.12
N SER A 127 -9.42 -26.32 -0.52
CA SER A 127 -10.80 -26.23 -1.03
C SER A 127 -11.82 -26.04 0.10
N ALA A 128 -11.61 -26.72 1.23
CA ALA A 128 -12.44 -26.53 2.42
C ALA A 128 -12.30 -25.10 2.98
N ARG A 129 -11.08 -24.55 2.99
CA ARG A 129 -10.85 -23.15 3.40
C ARG A 129 -11.54 -22.15 2.46
N ASN A 130 -11.41 -22.32 1.15
CA ASN A 130 -12.06 -21.47 0.15
C ASN A 130 -13.60 -21.52 0.26
N LEU A 131 -14.16 -22.70 0.53
CA LEU A 131 -15.59 -22.83 0.87
C LEU A 131 -15.95 -22.14 2.19
N GLY A 132 -15.06 -22.17 3.18
CA GLY A 132 -15.20 -21.44 4.43
C GLY A 132 -15.24 -19.93 4.25
N ASP A 133 -14.40 -19.37 3.38
CA ASP A 133 -14.41 -17.94 3.03
C ASP A 133 -15.70 -17.55 2.30
N ALA A 134 -16.14 -18.35 1.32
CA ALA A 134 -17.41 -18.12 0.62
C ALA A 134 -18.63 -18.21 1.56
N ALA A 135 -18.63 -19.20 2.47
CA ALA A 135 -19.71 -19.38 3.44
C ALA A 135 -19.79 -18.23 4.46
N GLU A 136 -18.65 -17.65 4.86
CA GLU A 136 -18.63 -16.48 5.74
C GLU A 136 -19.28 -15.26 5.05
N VAL A 137 -18.94 -15.01 3.79
CA VAL A 137 -19.55 -13.93 2.99
C VAL A 137 -21.07 -14.16 2.85
N ALA A 138 -21.49 -15.38 2.54
CA ALA A 138 -22.91 -15.72 2.44
C ALA A 138 -23.65 -15.53 3.78
N ALA A 139 -23.04 -15.94 4.90
CA ALA A 139 -23.62 -15.74 6.23
C ALA A 139 -23.76 -14.27 6.58
N ALA A 140 -22.76 -13.44 6.27
CA ALA A 140 -22.80 -11.99 6.50
C ALA A 140 -23.93 -11.32 5.69
N ILE A 141 -24.05 -11.64 4.40
CA ILE A 141 -25.14 -11.13 3.54
C ILE A 141 -26.51 -11.58 4.08
N GLY A 142 -26.65 -12.86 4.45
CA GLY A 142 -27.87 -13.41 5.01
C GLY A 142 -28.28 -12.75 6.33
N ALA A 143 -27.32 -12.42 7.20
CA ALA A 143 -27.57 -11.70 8.44
C ALA A 143 -28.11 -10.28 8.19
N VAL A 144 -27.52 -9.55 7.23
CA VAL A 144 -27.96 -8.19 6.85
C VAL A 144 -29.36 -8.23 6.24
N ALA A 145 -29.64 -9.16 5.33
CA ALA A 145 -30.96 -9.34 4.74
C ALA A 145 -32.02 -9.65 5.80
N THR A 146 -31.72 -10.58 6.72
CA THR A 146 -32.62 -10.91 7.83
C THR A 146 -32.89 -9.70 8.73
N ALA A 147 -31.85 -8.92 9.06
CA ALA A 147 -32.00 -7.71 9.85
C ALA A 147 -32.86 -6.66 9.12
N ALA A 148 -32.65 -6.48 7.82
CA ALA A 148 -33.40 -5.55 7.00
C ALA A 148 -34.90 -5.87 6.98
N GLU A 149 -35.25 -7.12 6.71
CA GLU A 149 -36.65 -7.56 6.70
C GLU A 149 -37.32 -7.44 8.09
N VAL A 150 -36.58 -7.71 9.17
CA VAL A 150 -37.07 -7.49 10.56
C VAL A 150 -37.34 -6.01 10.83
N LEU A 151 -36.49 -5.11 10.35
CA LEU A 151 -36.68 -3.67 10.51
C LEU A 151 -37.89 -3.17 9.71
N ASP A 152 -38.09 -3.67 8.49
CA ASP A 152 -39.25 -3.33 7.66
C ASP A 152 -40.56 -3.79 8.29
N GLU A 153 -40.60 -5.00 8.84
CA GLU A 153 -41.75 -5.51 9.59
C GLU A 153 -42.03 -4.67 10.84
N THR A 154 -40.99 -4.31 11.58
CA THR A 154 -41.07 -3.44 12.76
C THR A 154 -41.61 -2.04 12.38
N TYR A 155 -41.17 -1.50 11.25
CA TYR A 155 -41.65 -0.23 10.71
C TYR A 155 -43.12 -0.32 10.28
N ALA A 156 -43.50 -1.37 9.56
CA ALA A 156 -44.88 -1.59 9.11
C ALA A 156 -45.85 -1.66 10.30
N ASN A 157 -45.46 -2.39 11.35
CA ASN A 157 -46.19 -2.52 12.60
C ASN A 157 -46.34 -1.17 13.33
N ALA A 158 -45.27 -0.39 13.45
CA ALA A 158 -45.32 0.95 14.04
C ALA A 158 -46.16 1.93 13.21
N LYS A 159 -46.05 1.85 11.88
CA LYS A 159 -46.83 2.65 10.92
C LYS A 159 -48.32 2.36 11.05
N ALA A 160 -48.72 1.10 11.22
CA ALA A 160 -50.11 0.71 11.44
C ALA A 160 -50.68 1.33 12.74
N MET A 161 -49.89 1.33 13.82
CA MET A 161 -50.29 2.02 15.07
C MET A 161 -50.43 3.53 14.90
N ALA A 162 -49.51 4.17 14.17
CA ALA A 162 -49.57 5.60 13.90
C ALA A 162 -50.80 5.98 13.06
N ALA A 163 -51.13 5.17 12.05
CA ALA A 163 -52.30 5.36 11.20
C ALA A 163 -53.61 5.20 11.99
N ALA A 164 -53.73 4.15 12.81
CA ALA A 164 -54.90 3.92 13.67
C ALA A 164 -55.10 5.05 14.71
N SER A 165 -54.04 5.77 15.04
CA SER A 165 -54.06 6.91 15.97
C SER A 165 -54.23 8.28 15.27
N GLY A 166 -54.37 8.32 13.94
CA GLY A 166 -54.49 9.56 13.15
C GLY A 166 -53.25 10.45 13.16
N MET A 167 -52.05 9.89 13.42
CA MET A 167 -50.83 10.68 13.58
C MET A 167 -50.03 10.78 12.28
N PRO A 168 -49.56 11.98 11.88
CA PRO A 168 -48.67 12.11 10.72
C PRO A 168 -47.30 11.49 11.03
N ILE A 169 -46.77 10.69 10.11
CA ILE A 169 -45.49 10.01 10.28
C ILE A 169 -44.36 11.03 10.05
N PRO A 170 -43.44 11.21 11.01
CA PRO A 170 -42.32 12.13 10.86
C PRO A 170 -41.28 11.58 9.88
N SER A 171 -40.61 12.47 9.16
CA SER A 171 -39.50 12.10 8.29
C SER A 171 -38.22 11.80 9.09
N ALA A 172 -37.58 10.67 8.78
CA ALA A 172 -36.28 10.29 9.34
C ALA A 172 -35.08 10.96 8.63
N LYS A 173 -35.31 11.71 7.53
CA LYS A 173 -34.26 12.18 6.62
C LYS A 173 -33.12 12.93 7.32
N LYS A 174 -33.43 13.85 8.24
CA LYS A 174 -32.41 14.66 8.94
C LYS A 174 -31.49 13.80 9.82
N TRP A 175 -32.06 12.80 10.49
CA TRP A 175 -31.30 11.86 11.33
C TRP A 175 -30.40 10.96 10.50
N ILE A 176 -30.93 10.43 9.38
CA ILE A 176 -30.15 9.61 8.45
C ILE A 176 -29.00 10.43 7.84
N VAL A 177 -29.26 11.66 7.38
CA VAL A 177 -28.21 12.53 6.83
C VAL A 177 -27.13 12.80 7.87
N ALA A 178 -27.50 13.12 9.11
CA ALA A 178 -26.51 13.34 10.18
C ALA A 178 -25.70 12.08 10.48
N LEU A 179 -26.36 10.92 10.54
CA LEU A 179 -25.73 9.62 10.81
C LEU A 179 -24.76 9.21 9.71
N VAL A 180 -25.02 9.55 8.45
CA VAL A 180 -24.10 9.23 7.35
C VAL A 180 -23.00 10.27 7.22
N ALA A 181 -23.34 11.56 7.23
CA ALA A 181 -22.39 12.63 6.92
C ALA A 181 -21.36 12.85 8.04
N LEU A 182 -21.76 12.73 9.30
CA LEU A 182 -20.85 13.01 10.42
C LEU A 182 -19.69 12.00 10.52
N PRO A 183 -19.92 10.66 10.51
CA PRO A 183 -18.83 9.69 10.50
C PRO A 183 -17.92 9.81 9.29
N LEU A 184 -18.49 10.06 8.10
CA LEU A 184 -17.68 10.27 6.90
C LEU A 184 -16.78 11.50 7.05
N ALA A 185 -17.32 12.65 7.49
CA ALA A 185 -16.53 13.85 7.70
C ALA A 185 -15.40 13.64 8.73
N LEU A 186 -15.67 12.90 9.81
CA LEU A 186 -14.65 12.56 10.80
C LEU A 186 -13.57 11.64 10.22
N MET A 187 -13.96 10.65 9.40
CA MET A 187 -13.03 9.78 8.68
C MET A 187 -12.13 10.57 7.73
N PHE A 188 -12.69 11.39 6.85
CA PHE A 188 -11.90 12.25 5.96
C PHE A 188 -10.98 13.19 6.75
N GLY A 189 -11.47 13.78 7.84
CA GLY A 189 -10.68 14.64 8.72
C GLY A 189 -9.50 13.92 9.40
N ALA A 190 -9.61 12.62 9.67
CA ALA A 190 -8.53 11.81 10.23
C ALA A 190 -7.44 11.45 9.19
N TYR A 191 -7.81 11.31 7.90
CA TYR A 191 -6.88 10.95 6.82
C TYR A 191 -6.22 12.16 6.13
N ILE A 192 -6.87 13.32 6.06
CA ILE A 192 -6.30 14.52 5.41
C ILE A 192 -4.89 14.89 5.93
N PRO A 193 -4.62 14.93 7.26
CA PRO A 193 -3.29 15.25 7.76
C PRO A 193 -2.21 14.29 7.29
N GLN A 194 -2.54 13.01 7.11
CA GLN A 194 -1.62 12.00 6.58
C GLN A 194 -1.30 12.25 5.11
N LEU A 195 -2.30 12.48 4.27
CA LEU A 195 -2.07 12.77 2.85
C LEU A 195 -1.17 14.01 2.69
N VAL A 196 -1.35 15.01 3.56
CA VAL A 196 -0.48 16.19 3.62
C VAL A 196 0.93 15.84 4.11
N GLN A 197 1.05 15.04 5.16
CA GLN A 197 2.35 14.60 5.68
C GLN A 197 3.12 13.77 4.65
N GLY A 198 2.47 12.78 4.02
CA GLY A 198 3.05 11.95 2.99
C GLY A 198 3.50 12.77 1.78
N SER A 199 2.70 13.74 1.35
CA SER A 199 3.11 14.69 0.31
C SER A 199 4.34 15.51 0.71
N ASN A 200 4.42 15.98 1.95
CA ASN A 200 5.55 16.77 2.43
C ASN A 200 6.83 15.92 2.54
N GLU A 201 6.71 14.70 3.06
CA GLU A 201 7.82 13.74 3.18
C GLU A 201 8.35 13.33 1.81
N MET A 202 7.46 13.03 0.85
CA MET A 202 7.83 12.72 -0.53
C MET A 202 8.59 13.88 -1.18
N GLN A 203 8.09 15.11 -1.05
CA GLN A 203 8.79 16.29 -1.58
C GLN A 203 10.13 16.55 -0.88
N ALA A 204 10.21 16.35 0.44
CA ALA A 204 11.46 16.50 1.17
C ALA A 204 12.50 15.46 0.75
N ASN A 205 12.10 14.20 0.58
CA ASN A 205 12.97 13.13 0.11
C ASN A 205 13.42 13.39 -1.34
N ALA A 206 12.52 13.82 -2.23
CA ALA A 206 12.88 14.18 -3.60
C ALA A 206 13.90 15.34 -3.64
N ARG A 207 13.72 16.39 -2.82
CA ARG A 207 14.69 17.49 -2.71
C ARG A 207 16.04 17.01 -2.18
N ALA A 208 16.04 16.17 -1.14
CA ALA A 208 17.25 15.62 -0.58
C ALA A 208 18.00 14.75 -1.61
N ALA A 209 17.28 13.89 -2.34
CA ALA A 209 17.86 13.08 -3.40
C ALA A 209 18.42 13.92 -4.55
N ALA A 210 17.66 14.93 -5.01
CA ALA A 210 18.08 15.81 -6.10
C ALA A 210 19.34 16.61 -5.75
N GLU A 211 19.49 17.03 -4.50
CA GLU A 211 20.72 17.69 -4.02
C GLU A 211 21.93 16.75 -4.13
N GLN A 212 21.79 15.50 -3.69
CA GLN A 212 22.88 14.51 -3.71
C GLN A 212 23.26 14.11 -5.15
N ILE A 213 22.26 13.91 -6.00
CA ILE A 213 22.45 13.63 -7.43
C ILE A 213 23.15 14.81 -8.13
N SER A 214 22.75 16.05 -7.84
CA SER A 214 23.39 17.24 -8.41
C SER A 214 24.86 17.37 -8.00
N LEU A 215 25.20 17.03 -6.75
CA LEU A 215 26.59 16.98 -6.30
C LEU A 215 27.39 15.93 -7.06
N ALA A 216 26.84 14.73 -7.25
CA ALA A 216 27.47 13.66 -8.01
C ALA A 216 27.68 14.05 -9.48
N GLN A 217 26.67 14.63 -10.12
CA GLN A 217 26.77 15.10 -11.50
C GLN A 217 27.88 16.14 -11.65
N LYS A 218 27.91 17.17 -10.80
CA LYS A 218 28.94 18.22 -10.84
C LYS A 218 30.34 17.70 -10.60
N ALA A 219 30.49 16.64 -9.80
CA ALA A 219 31.79 16.02 -9.55
C ALA A 219 32.29 15.19 -10.76
N LEU A 220 31.37 14.64 -11.56
CA LEU A 220 31.70 13.84 -12.75
C LEU A 220 31.90 14.69 -14.01
N GLU A 221 31.21 15.84 -14.14
CA GLU A 221 31.30 16.75 -15.29
C GLU A 221 32.74 17.14 -15.73
N PRO A 222 33.72 17.34 -14.82
CA PRO A 222 35.09 17.69 -15.23
C PRO A 222 35.88 16.52 -15.84
N VAL A 223 35.49 15.27 -15.58
CA VAL A 223 36.21 14.07 -16.02
C VAL A 223 35.47 13.27 -17.09
N CYS A 224 34.15 13.42 -17.17
CA CYS A 224 33.29 12.72 -18.11
C CYS A 224 32.88 13.63 -19.28
N GLU A 225 32.94 13.14 -20.51
CA GLU A 225 32.40 13.86 -21.68
C GLU A 225 30.86 14.00 -21.62
N TYR A 226 30.18 13.05 -20.98
CA TYR A 226 28.72 13.06 -20.82
C TYR A 226 28.30 12.50 -19.47
N VAL A 227 27.39 13.19 -18.79
CA VAL A 227 26.79 12.72 -17.53
C VAL A 227 25.27 12.68 -17.67
N SER A 228 24.68 11.52 -17.37
CA SER A 228 23.24 11.29 -17.32
C SER A 228 22.84 11.06 -15.86
N ALA A 229 21.82 11.74 -15.39
CA ALA A 229 21.31 11.60 -14.02
C ALA A 229 19.79 11.51 -14.03
N ASP A 230 19.23 10.71 -13.12
CA ASP A 230 17.79 10.69 -12.86
C ASP A 230 17.35 11.98 -12.16
N ASP A 231 16.11 12.43 -12.41
CA ASP A 231 15.50 13.57 -11.70
C ASP A 231 14.43 13.09 -10.69
N PRO A 232 14.70 13.17 -9.38
CA PRO A 232 13.73 12.84 -8.33
C PRO A 232 12.46 13.68 -8.33
N HIS A 233 12.45 14.84 -8.99
CA HIS A 233 11.27 15.69 -9.13
C HIS A 233 10.34 15.26 -10.26
N GLU A 234 10.86 14.62 -11.30
CA GLU A 234 10.04 14.12 -12.41
C GLU A 234 9.34 12.81 -12.06
N ARG A 235 10.07 11.87 -11.44
CA ARG A 235 9.53 10.54 -11.13
C ARG A 235 10.15 9.94 -9.88
N TYR A 236 9.29 9.50 -8.96
CA TYR A 236 9.73 8.63 -7.87
C TYR A 236 10.14 7.26 -8.40
N GLN A 237 11.28 6.75 -7.93
CA GLN A 237 11.79 5.43 -8.27
C GLN A 237 11.97 4.63 -6.99
N ASP A 238 11.24 3.52 -6.84
CA ASP A 238 11.23 2.69 -5.63
C ASP A 238 12.53 1.91 -5.43
N TYR A 239 13.27 1.66 -6.51
CA TYR A 239 14.62 1.09 -6.50
C TYR A 239 15.73 2.13 -6.30
N GLY A 240 15.40 3.42 -6.18
CA GLY A 240 16.36 4.50 -6.03
C GLY A 240 16.70 5.22 -7.34
N TYR A 241 17.75 6.04 -7.31
CA TYR A 241 18.13 6.94 -8.40
C TYR A 241 19.56 6.69 -8.85
N HIS A 242 19.87 7.06 -10.08
CA HIS A 242 21.14 6.72 -10.69
C HIS A 242 21.83 7.92 -11.33
N VAL A 243 23.15 7.93 -11.27
CA VAL A 243 24.00 8.86 -12.01
C VAL A 243 25.02 8.07 -12.80
N ARG A 244 25.11 8.34 -14.10
CA ARG A 244 26.05 7.72 -15.04
C ARG A 244 26.99 8.77 -15.61
N GLY A 245 28.29 8.60 -15.42
CA GLY A 245 29.32 9.42 -16.06
C GLY A 245 30.06 8.60 -17.11
N TYR A 246 30.01 9.02 -18.37
CA TYR A 246 30.70 8.38 -19.49
C TYR A 246 31.99 9.15 -19.79
N LEU A 247 33.13 8.44 -19.81
CA LEU A 247 34.40 9.07 -20.20
C LEU A 247 34.35 9.57 -21.63
N HIS A 248 33.75 8.77 -22.52
CA HIS A 248 33.59 9.10 -23.93
C HIS A 248 32.11 9.11 -24.31
N LYS A 249 31.71 10.10 -25.11
CA LYS A 249 30.34 10.17 -25.60
C LYS A 249 30.07 9.01 -26.57
N GLY A 250 29.02 8.24 -26.30
CA GLY A 250 28.49 7.18 -27.16
C GLY A 250 28.06 7.68 -28.54
N ASP A 251 28.81 7.36 -29.59
CA ASP A 251 28.30 7.14 -30.95
C ASP A 251 28.27 5.61 -31.19
N SER A 252 27.68 5.12 -32.29
CA SER A 252 27.59 3.67 -32.56
C SER A 252 28.93 2.91 -32.53
N ASP A 253 30.04 3.65 -32.67
CA ASP A 253 31.39 3.11 -32.79
C ASP A 253 32.27 3.41 -31.56
N SER A 254 31.76 4.12 -30.54
CA SER A 254 32.56 4.46 -29.36
C SER A 254 32.36 3.47 -28.22
N ARG A 255 33.50 3.02 -27.67
CA ARG A 255 33.56 2.05 -26.57
C ARG A 255 32.97 2.64 -25.30
N SER A 256 32.11 1.86 -24.67
CA SER A 256 31.38 2.29 -23.48
C SER A 256 32.25 2.16 -22.23
N THR A 257 32.90 3.25 -21.85
CA THR A 257 33.57 3.38 -20.55
C THR A 257 32.83 4.37 -19.66
N TYR A 258 32.31 3.90 -18.53
CA TYR A 258 31.49 4.72 -17.64
C TYR A 258 31.53 4.27 -16.17
N VAL A 259 31.18 5.22 -15.30
CA VAL A 259 30.85 4.98 -13.90
C VAL A 259 29.34 5.07 -13.69
N TYR A 260 28.82 4.24 -12.81
CA TYR A 260 27.42 4.17 -12.42
C TYR A 260 27.30 4.28 -10.91
N LEU A 261 26.53 5.27 -10.43
CA LEU A 261 26.32 5.55 -9.02
C LEU A 261 24.88 5.23 -8.65
N ASP A 262 24.69 4.36 -7.66
CA ASP A 262 23.39 3.95 -7.14
C ASP A 262 23.04 4.71 -5.87
N PHE A 263 21.96 5.49 -5.89
CA PHE A 263 21.43 6.20 -4.72
C PHE A 263 20.13 5.56 -4.26
N ASP A 264 19.90 5.49 -2.95
CA ASP A 264 18.60 5.10 -2.43
C ASP A 264 17.52 6.19 -2.68
N THR A 265 16.28 5.89 -2.29
CA THR A 265 15.13 6.80 -2.44
C THR A 265 15.26 8.14 -1.69
N LYS A 266 16.27 8.28 -0.83
CA LYS A 266 16.56 9.47 -0.02
C LYS A 266 17.85 10.19 -0.46
N GLY A 267 18.54 9.70 -1.49
CA GLY A 267 19.79 10.26 -2.00
C GLY A 267 21.05 9.78 -1.29
N THR A 268 21.02 8.66 -0.58
CA THR A 268 22.24 8.08 0.00
C THR A 268 22.90 7.16 -1.02
N LEU A 269 24.19 7.36 -1.31
CA LEU A 269 24.96 6.49 -2.18
C LEU A 269 25.07 5.09 -1.56
N THR A 270 24.61 4.09 -2.29
CA THR A 270 24.56 2.68 -1.86
C THR A 270 25.49 1.79 -2.68
N GLY A 271 25.83 2.20 -3.90
CA GLY A 271 26.69 1.43 -4.79
C GLY A 271 27.40 2.30 -5.81
N VAL A 272 28.54 1.79 -6.27
CA VAL A 272 29.35 2.37 -7.33
C VAL A 272 29.77 1.23 -8.23
N SER A 273 29.64 1.39 -9.54
CA SER A 273 30.22 0.43 -10.48
C SER A 273 30.90 1.10 -11.65
N TYR A 274 31.94 0.45 -12.15
CA TYR A 274 32.77 0.92 -13.24
C TYR A 274 32.73 -0.12 -14.35
N THR A 275 32.60 0.35 -15.58
CA THR A 275 32.59 -0.50 -16.78
C THR A 275 33.57 0.06 -17.78
N ALA A 276 34.44 -0.80 -18.32
CA ALA A 276 35.32 -0.46 -19.43
C ALA A 276 35.20 -1.55 -20.50
N GLU A 277 34.81 -1.14 -21.70
CA GLU A 277 34.72 -2.04 -22.85
C GLU A 277 36.11 -2.33 -23.44
N ILE A 278 36.32 -3.59 -23.80
CA ILE A 278 37.59 -4.14 -24.28
C ILE A 278 37.61 -4.10 -25.81
N ASP A 279 38.78 -3.81 -26.38
CA ASP A 279 39.01 -3.84 -27.82
C ASP A 279 39.55 -5.22 -28.24
N PRO A 280 38.80 -6.03 -29.01
CA PRO A 280 39.29 -7.32 -29.47
C PRO A 280 40.50 -7.27 -30.40
N GLY A 281 40.78 -6.11 -30.99
CA GLY A 281 41.97 -5.89 -31.81
C GLY A 281 43.25 -5.61 -31.03
N LEU A 282 43.18 -5.43 -29.70
CA LEU A 282 44.32 -5.15 -28.84
C LEU A 282 44.69 -6.37 -27.98
N SER A 283 45.93 -6.38 -27.47
CA SER A 283 46.36 -7.38 -26.49
C SER A 283 45.56 -7.26 -25.18
N LEU A 284 45.51 -8.33 -24.38
CA LEU A 284 44.87 -8.29 -23.06
C LEU A 284 45.62 -7.32 -22.14
N GLU A 285 46.95 -7.23 -22.26
CA GLU A 285 47.78 -6.30 -21.50
C GLU A 285 47.44 -4.84 -21.81
N ASP A 286 47.33 -4.47 -23.09
CA ASP A 286 46.99 -3.10 -23.50
C ASP A 286 45.57 -2.73 -23.08
N ASN A 287 44.63 -3.67 -23.20
CA ASN A 287 43.26 -3.50 -22.76
C ASN A 287 43.16 -3.31 -21.24
N LEU A 288 43.89 -4.11 -20.47
CA LEU A 288 43.93 -4.01 -19.02
C LEU A 288 44.54 -2.67 -18.58
N ALA A 289 45.68 -2.28 -19.17
CA ALA A 289 46.33 -1.02 -18.86
C ALA A 289 45.44 0.20 -19.15
N ARG A 290 44.68 0.16 -20.26
CA ARG A 290 43.67 1.18 -20.58
C ARG A 290 42.54 1.19 -19.54
N ALA A 291 41.99 0.03 -19.22
CA ALA A 291 40.90 -0.08 -18.23
C ALA A 291 41.33 0.41 -16.84
N GLU A 292 42.57 0.14 -16.41
CA GLU A 292 43.12 0.67 -15.15
C GLU A 292 43.19 2.20 -15.19
N GLN A 293 43.72 2.79 -16.26
CA GLN A 293 43.79 4.24 -16.41
C GLN A 293 42.40 4.91 -16.45
N ASP A 294 41.46 4.29 -17.14
CA ASP A 294 40.08 4.76 -17.24
C ASP A 294 39.38 4.72 -15.87
N PHE A 295 39.54 3.62 -15.12
CA PHE A 295 38.98 3.48 -13.78
C PHE A 295 39.62 4.47 -12.81
N GLU A 296 40.94 4.69 -12.87
CA GLU A 296 41.61 5.73 -12.09
C GLU A 296 41.02 7.12 -12.39
N THR A 297 40.77 7.44 -13.66
CA THR A 297 40.17 8.71 -14.09
C THR A 297 38.76 8.89 -13.54
N LEU A 298 37.91 7.85 -13.67
CA LEU A 298 36.54 7.84 -13.15
C LEU A 298 36.47 7.84 -11.62
N CYS A 299 37.49 7.29 -10.95
CA CYS A 299 37.55 7.20 -9.51
C CYS A 299 38.10 8.48 -8.85
N ALA A 300 38.91 9.27 -9.56
CA ALA A 300 39.51 10.51 -9.08
C ALA A 300 38.54 11.51 -8.40
N PRO A 301 37.30 11.75 -8.91
CA PRO A 301 36.37 12.68 -8.26
C PRO A 301 35.69 12.11 -7.00
N MET A 302 35.72 10.79 -6.77
CA MET A 302 34.94 10.16 -5.69
C MET A 302 35.24 10.74 -4.31
N PRO A 303 36.49 10.85 -3.83
CA PRO A 303 36.76 11.30 -2.46
C PRO A 303 36.24 12.71 -2.13
N ASN A 304 36.03 13.55 -3.14
CA ASN A 304 35.63 14.95 -2.99
C ASN A 304 34.19 15.25 -3.42
N MET A 305 33.42 14.24 -3.84
CA MET A 305 32.05 14.39 -4.35
C MET A 305 31.06 14.90 -3.27
N ASN A 306 31.42 14.79 -1.99
CA ASN A 306 30.66 15.29 -0.83
C ASN A 306 29.18 14.82 -0.80
N VAL A 307 28.93 13.61 -1.28
CA VAL A 307 27.61 12.96 -1.19
C VAL A 307 27.49 12.15 0.10
N LYS A 308 26.27 12.02 0.59
CA LYS A 308 25.92 11.07 1.65
C LYS A 308 26.14 9.66 1.12
N THR A 309 26.83 8.84 1.90
CA THR A 309 27.11 7.45 1.53
C THR A 309 26.72 6.50 2.65
N LEU A 310 26.22 5.33 2.28
CA LEU A 310 25.90 4.24 3.18
C LEU A 310 27.17 3.70 3.85
N ASN A 311 28.28 3.69 3.11
CA ASN A 311 29.58 3.27 3.61
C ASN A 311 30.68 4.18 3.02
N PRO A 312 31.51 4.84 3.85
CA PRO A 312 32.62 5.67 3.37
C PRO A 312 33.57 4.95 2.39
N GLU A 313 33.71 3.64 2.51
CA GLU A 313 34.53 2.82 1.60
C GLU A 313 34.03 2.85 0.15
N LEU A 314 32.76 3.18 -0.13
CA LEU A 314 32.27 3.38 -1.50
C LEU A 314 32.92 4.58 -2.19
N MET A 315 33.44 5.53 -1.41
CA MET A 315 34.09 6.76 -1.90
C MET A 315 35.62 6.65 -1.94
N ALA A 316 36.16 5.54 -1.41
CA ALA A 316 37.58 5.30 -1.41
C ALA A 316 38.06 4.92 -2.84
N PRO A 317 39.33 5.19 -3.18
CA PRO A 317 39.88 4.73 -4.44
C PRO A 317 39.91 3.20 -4.52
N HIS A 318 39.27 2.64 -5.56
CA HIS A 318 39.31 1.19 -5.85
C HIS A 318 39.87 0.97 -7.24
N GLY A 319 40.92 0.15 -7.33
CA GLY A 319 41.49 -0.32 -8.58
C GLY A 319 41.05 -1.75 -8.92
N ILE A 320 41.42 -2.21 -10.11
CA ILE A 320 41.19 -3.60 -10.53
C ILE A 320 42.04 -4.54 -9.63
N PRO A 321 41.43 -5.55 -8.98
CA PRO A 321 42.15 -6.43 -8.05
C PRO A 321 43.28 -7.23 -8.73
N ASN A 322 44.42 -7.40 -8.05
CA ASN A 322 45.56 -8.15 -8.61
C ASN A 322 45.21 -9.60 -8.99
N GLU A 323 44.41 -10.29 -8.18
CA GLU A 323 43.95 -11.65 -8.47
C GLU A 323 43.15 -11.70 -9.79
N PHE A 324 42.36 -10.65 -10.07
CA PHE A 324 41.60 -10.55 -11.32
C PHE A 324 42.54 -10.31 -12.50
N LYS A 325 43.52 -9.42 -12.34
CA LYS A 325 44.51 -9.12 -13.37
C LYS A 325 45.29 -10.36 -13.79
N GLU A 326 45.75 -11.16 -12.83
CA GLU A 326 46.44 -12.42 -13.12
C GLU A 326 45.53 -13.43 -13.84
N ALA A 327 44.28 -13.58 -13.41
CA ALA A 327 43.33 -14.47 -14.06
C ALA A 327 42.97 -14.02 -15.48
N PHE A 328 42.76 -12.72 -15.69
CA PHE A 328 42.46 -12.12 -16.99
C PHE A 328 43.62 -12.30 -17.98
N LEU A 329 44.86 -12.01 -17.57
CA LEU A 329 46.04 -12.13 -18.43
C LEU A 329 46.41 -13.58 -18.77
N ASN A 330 46.03 -14.55 -17.92
CA ASN A 330 46.25 -15.97 -18.19
C ASN A 330 45.16 -16.60 -19.08
N GLY A 331 44.06 -15.88 -19.32
CA GLY A 331 42.95 -16.33 -20.15
C GLY A 331 43.04 -15.87 -21.60
N SER A 332 41.91 -15.90 -22.29
CA SER A 332 41.71 -15.31 -23.61
C SER A 332 40.57 -14.30 -23.59
N ILE A 333 40.34 -13.61 -24.71
CA ILE A 333 39.23 -12.66 -24.83
C ILE A 333 37.85 -13.32 -24.82
N TYR A 334 37.80 -14.65 -24.92
CA TYR A 334 36.58 -15.46 -24.90
C TYR A 334 36.32 -16.11 -23.53
N ASP A 335 37.25 -15.97 -22.58
CA ASP A 335 37.15 -16.60 -21.26
C ASP A 335 36.59 -15.62 -20.22
N THR A 336 35.41 -15.90 -19.69
CA THR A 336 34.85 -15.12 -18.59
C THR A 336 35.69 -15.27 -17.33
N VAL A 337 35.98 -14.16 -16.65
CA VAL A 337 36.68 -14.15 -15.35
C VAL A 337 35.78 -13.50 -14.31
N SER A 338 35.73 -14.03 -13.09
CA SER A 338 34.89 -13.47 -12.03
C SER A 338 35.47 -13.70 -10.65
N ILE A 339 35.66 -12.61 -9.89
CA ILE A 339 36.22 -12.63 -8.54
C ILE A 339 35.32 -11.87 -7.57
N LYS A 340 35.04 -12.50 -6.43
CA LYS A 340 34.27 -11.92 -5.32
C LYS A 340 35.20 -11.55 -4.18
N MET A 341 35.16 -10.28 -3.78
CA MET A 341 35.94 -9.76 -2.66
C MET A 341 35.03 -9.78 -1.42
N SER A 342 35.24 -10.79 -0.56
CA SER A 342 34.29 -11.11 0.53
C SER A 342 34.62 -10.41 1.85
N ASP A 343 35.88 -10.00 2.04
CA ASP A 343 36.43 -9.56 3.34
C ASP A 343 36.34 -8.06 3.61
N SER A 344 35.59 -7.33 2.79
CA SER A 344 35.41 -5.88 2.92
C SER A 344 34.10 -5.51 3.65
N PRO A 345 34.02 -4.36 4.35
CA PRO A 345 32.76 -3.81 4.85
C PRO A 345 31.75 -3.48 3.71
N ILE A 346 32.20 -3.50 2.46
CA ILE A 346 31.36 -3.49 1.26
C ILE A 346 31.38 -4.86 0.56
N LYS A 347 30.35 -5.16 -0.24
CA LYS A 347 30.40 -6.25 -1.22
C LYS A 347 31.11 -5.72 -2.45
N ALA A 348 32.21 -6.35 -2.85
CA ALA A 348 32.91 -5.99 -4.06
C ALA A 348 33.03 -7.20 -5.00
N TYR A 349 32.88 -6.94 -6.30
CA TYR A 349 32.84 -7.95 -7.36
C TYR A 349 33.53 -7.39 -8.59
N CYS A 350 34.44 -8.16 -9.19
CA CYS A 350 35.07 -7.80 -10.45
C CYS A 350 34.93 -8.94 -11.45
N SER A 351 34.51 -8.61 -12.68
CA SER A 351 34.35 -9.59 -13.76
C SER A 351 34.88 -9.08 -15.09
N PHE A 352 35.25 -10.02 -15.94
CA PHE A 352 35.39 -9.84 -17.37
C PHE A 352 34.23 -10.59 -18.01
N ASP A 353 33.24 -9.84 -18.49
CA ASP A 353 32.06 -10.38 -19.17
C ASP A 353 32.37 -10.43 -20.67
N THR A 354 32.30 -11.63 -21.25
CA THR A 354 32.54 -11.90 -22.67
C THR A 354 31.78 -13.17 -23.07
N GLU A 355 31.71 -13.45 -24.37
CA GLU A 355 31.10 -14.65 -24.93
C GLU A 355 32.18 -15.64 -25.41
N PRO A 356 31.89 -16.96 -25.43
CA PRO A 356 32.80 -17.95 -25.98
C PRO A 356 33.04 -17.73 -27.47
N GLU A 357 34.17 -18.23 -28.00
CA GLU A 357 34.56 -18.03 -29.41
C GLU A 357 33.48 -18.43 -30.43
N GLU A 358 32.66 -19.43 -30.11
CA GLU A 358 31.57 -19.89 -30.97
C GLU A 358 30.40 -18.89 -31.09
N GLU A 359 30.21 -18.05 -30.08
CA GLU A 359 29.13 -17.06 -29.99
C GLU A 359 29.64 -15.62 -30.18
N PHE A 360 30.97 -15.43 -30.21
CA PHE A 360 31.59 -14.12 -30.33
C PHE A 360 31.42 -13.54 -31.74
N ASP A 361 30.67 -12.45 -31.84
CA ASP A 361 30.30 -11.79 -33.09
C ASP A 361 30.43 -10.26 -33.02
N GLU A 362 29.96 -9.57 -34.07
CA GLU A 362 30.02 -8.10 -34.16
C GLU A 362 29.15 -7.35 -33.15
N TYR A 363 28.24 -8.06 -32.45
CA TYR A 363 27.41 -7.51 -31.38
C TYR A 363 27.95 -7.85 -29.99
N THR A 364 29.08 -8.55 -29.92
CA THR A 364 29.72 -8.90 -28.65
C THR A 364 30.54 -7.72 -28.14
N HIS A 365 30.19 -7.26 -26.94
CA HIS A 365 30.85 -6.14 -26.26
C HIS A 365 31.57 -6.63 -25.00
N PRO A 366 32.77 -7.22 -25.14
CA PRO A 366 33.52 -7.73 -23.99
C PRO A 366 33.89 -6.57 -23.07
N ARG A 367 33.76 -6.75 -21.75
CA ARG A 367 33.95 -5.63 -20.80
C ARG A 367 34.50 -6.09 -19.47
N ILE A 368 35.32 -5.23 -18.87
CA ILE A 368 35.71 -5.35 -17.46
C ILE A 368 34.68 -4.56 -16.63
N TYR A 369 34.13 -5.21 -15.62
CA TYR A 369 33.15 -4.66 -14.70
C TYR A 369 33.65 -4.74 -13.26
N LEU A 370 33.57 -3.64 -12.52
CA LEU A 370 33.86 -3.58 -11.08
C LEU A 370 32.65 -3.01 -10.36
N MET A 371 32.06 -3.76 -9.45
CA MET A 371 30.92 -3.35 -8.63
C MET A 371 31.30 -3.28 -7.16
N LEU A 372 30.89 -2.21 -6.51
CA LEU A 372 31.02 -1.94 -5.08
C LEU A 372 29.63 -1.65 -4.53
N ALA A 373 29.19 -2.39 -3.50
CA ALA A 373 27.87 -2.18 -2.89
C ALA A 373 27.98 -2.18 -1.36
N GLY A 374 27.33 -1.22 -0.72
CA GLY A 374 27.24 -1.16 0.73
C GLY A 374 26.49 -2.38 1.29
N LYS A 375 26.97 -2.91 2.42
CA LYS A 375 26.21 -3.88 3.22
C LYS A 375 25.27 -3.08 4.12
N ALA A 376 23.96 -3.29 3.99
CA ALA A 376 23.03 -2.85 5.03
C ALA A 376 23.35 -3.62 6.32
N HIS A 377 23.61 -2.90 7.42
CA HIS A 377 23.91 -3.47 8.73
C HIS A 377 22.66 -4.00 9.43
#